data_AF-R6P584-F1
#
_entry.id   AF-R6P584-F1
#
_cell.length_a   1.000
_cell.length_b   1.000
_cell.length_c   1.000
_cell.angle_alpha   90.00
_cell.angle_beta   90.00
_cell.angle_gamma   90.00
#
_symmetry.space_group_name_H-M   'P 1'
#
loop_
_entity.id
_entity.type
_entity.pdbx_description
1 polymer ?
#
loop_
_entity_poly.entity_id
_entity_poly.type
_entity_poly.pdbx_seq_one_letter_code
_entity_poly.pdbx_strand_id
1 'polypeptide(L)'
;MKVKAPPRMSSIQWFVSIAAGLAMFLLPQDAQSYFSDVYRQIFVGVVAFGIALVLLLLFKLYEPIGVAMLSSMFLTVITFAIRIGIRIYEGPSMEDFTMAVNVYDGVSWGMVWSMPLLCCFLMRIFAQGNWSEPEAKRDFCCFFQKASVASGCYLLILLLAIFLYFRPMNFSGMRQLNLVPFSQILRYIQAFREGNPDGMKLFFSDVIFFIPIGFFLSALTPAWRLWKRLLVPLALVVVIEAFQYTLNTGVADVDDVICSMAGFGLGCFVKYLLDRIRRSVTKGKEAKICYVWESQRRERRKGKTSDQAQGPAKE
;
A
#
# COMPACT_ATOMS: atom_id res chain seq x y z
N MET A 1 7.70 -33.07 12.71
CA MET A 1 6.69 -32.34 13.51
C MET A 1 5.42 -32.18 12.68
N LYS A 2 4.28 -32.72 13.13
CA LYS A 2 2.98 -32.46 12.49
C LYS A 2 2.67 -30.96 12.63
N VAL A 3 2.61 -30.26 11.51
CA VAL A 3 2.22 -28.84 11.47
C VAL A 3 0.77 -28.77 11.95
N LYS A 4 0.55 -28.23 13.15
CA LYS A 4 -0.79 -27.93 13.66
C LYS A 4 -1.47 -27.03 12.62
N ALA A 5 -2.71 -27.36 12.26
CA ALA A 5 -3.50 -26.49 11.41
C ALA A 5 -3.54 -25.09 12.06
N PRO A 6 -3.45 -24.01 11.28
CA PRO A 6 -3.42 -22.67 11.85
C PRO A 6 -4.64 -22.49 12.76
N PRO A 7 -4.53 -21.70 13.85
CA PRO A 7 -5.70 -21.27 14.58
C PRO A 7 -6.61 -20.54 13.59
N ARG A 8 -7.70 -21.20 13.16
CA ARG A 8 -8.72 -20.52 12.37
C ARG A 8 -9.32 -19.45 13.27
N MET A 9 -9.42 -18.23 12.75
CA MET A 9 -10.13 -17.17 13.47
C MET A 9 -11.51 -17.69 13.91
N SER A 10 -11.79 -17.56 15.20
CA SER A 10 -13.11 -17.84 15.76
C SER A 10 -14.15 -16.90 15.13
N SER A 11 -15.41 -17.33 15.09
CA SER A 11 -16.53 -16.49 14.63
C SER A 11 -16.60 -15.16 15.39
N ILE A 12 -16.26 -15.16 16.68
CA ILE A 12 -16.21 -13.94 17.51
C ILE A 12 -15.10 -13.00 17.00
N GLN A 13 -13.93 -13.53 16.71
CA GLN A 13 -12.80 -12.75 16.20
C GLN A 13 -13.14 -12.13 14.85
N TRP A 14 -13.83 -12.87 13.98
CA TRP A 14 -14.35 -12.37 12.71
C TRP A 14 -15.30 -11.20 12.90
N PHE A 15 -16.29 -11.35 13.78
CA PHE A 15 -17.29 -10.31 14.04
C PHE A 15 -16.65 -9.04 14.60
N VAL A 16 -15.78 -9.18 15.60
CA VAL A 16 -15.04 -8.03 16.19
C VAL A 16 -14.14 -7.36 15.15
N SER A 17 -13.50 -8.13 14.27
CA SER A 17 -12.65 -7.57 13.21
C SER A 17 -13.45 -6.76 12.19
N ILE A 18 -14.61 -7.27 11.77
CA ILE A 18 -15.50 -6.55 10.85
C ILE A 18 -16.00 -5.26 11.51
N ALA A 19 -16.41 -5.32 12.78
CA ALA A 19 -16.82 -4.14 13.55
C ALA A 19 -15.70 -3.11 13.68
N ALA A 20 -14.46 -3.55 13.94
CA ALA A 20 -13.30 -2.66 13.95
C ALA A 20 -13.03 -2.02 12.58
N GLY A 21 -13.24 -2.76 11.49
CA GLY A 21 -13.14 -2.20 10.14
C GLY A 21 -14.22 -1.18 9.81
N LEU A 22 -15.45 -1.38 10.30
CA LEU A 22 -16.51 -0.38 10.23
C LEU A 22 -16.13 0.89 11.01
N ALA A 23 -15.61 0.74 12.24
CA ALA A 23 -15.12 1.87 13.02
C ALA A 23 -14.00 2.63 12.30
N MET A 24 -13.02 1.90 11.73
CA MET A 24 -11.96 2.49 10.90
C MET A 24 -12.50 3.22 9.67
N PHE A 25 -13.56 2.71 9.03
CA PHE A 25 -14.22 3.36 7.90
C PHE A 25 -14.94 4.66 8.29
N LEU A 26 -15.63 4.69 9.44
CA LEU A 26 -16.35 5.88 9.90
C LEU A 26 -15.42 6.95 10.46
N LEU A 27 -14.25 6.55 10.97
CA LEU A 27 -13.33 7.43 11.69
C LEU A 27 -12.96 8.74 10.97
N PRO A 28 -12.60 8.77 9.67
CA PRO A 28 -12.33 10.04 8.97
C PRO A 28 -13.56 10.95 8.84
N GLN A 29 -14.75 10.35 8.67
CA GLN A 29 -16.01 11.08 8.50
C GLN A 29 -16.44 11.71 9.82
N ASP A 30 -16.36 10.95 10.91
CA ASP A 30 -16.65 11.45 12.25
C ASP A 30 -15.68 12.55 12.64
N ALA A 31 -14.38 12.34 12.41
CA ALA A 31 -13.34 13.30 12.78
C ALA A 31 -13.46 14.65 12.05
N GLN A 32 -14.04 14.67 10.84
CA GLN A 32 -14.32 15.90 10.09
C GLN A 32 -15.31 16.83 10.80
N SER A 33 -16.19 16.28 11.64
CA SER A 33 -17.20 17.06 12.37
C SER A 33 -16.62 17.78 13.61
N TYR A 34 -15.46 17.32 14.11
CA TYR A 34 -14.93 17.77 15.41
C TYR A 34 -13.58 18.49 15.33
N PHE A 35 -12.79 18.23 14.29
CA PHE A 35 -11.42 18.72 14.20
C PHE A 35 -11.15 19.47 12.89
N SER A 36 -10.31 20.49 12.95
CA SER A 36 -9.77 21.11 11.75
C SER A 36 -8.76 20.19 11.05
N ASP A 37 -8.48 20.49 9.78
CA ASP A 37 -7.80 19.61 8.83
C ASP A 37 -6.55 18.88 9.36
N VAL A 38 -5.62 19.59 10.00
CA VAL A 38 -4.37 18.99 10.51
C VAL A 38 -4.63 18.11 11.75
N TYR A 39 -5.45 18.60 12.69
CA TYR A 39 -5.76 17.84 13.91
C TYR A 39 -6.60 16.61 13.62
N ARG A 40 -7.44 16.67 12.59
CA ARG A 40 -8.20 15.53 12.08
C ARG A 40 -7.27 14.39 11.66
N GLN A 41 -6.22 14.69 10.89
CA GLN A 41 -5.25 13.69 10.49
C GLN A 41 -4.56 13.05 11.69
N ILE A 42 -4.07 13.87 12.63
CA ILE A 42 -3.43 13.37 13.86
C ILE A 42 -4.38 12.44 14.63
N PHE A 43 -5.63 12.88 14.82
CA PHE A 43 -6.65 12.09 15.51
C PHE A 43 -6.92 10.76 14.81
N VAL A 44 -7.19 10.79 13.50
CA VAL A 44 -7.43 9.59 12.68
C VAL A 44 -6.25 8.63 12.78
N GLY A 45 -5.01 9.15 12.68
CA GLY A 45 -3.80 8.33 12.76
C GLY A 45 -3.63 7.65 14.12
N VAL A 46 -3.80 8.41 15.21
CA VAL A 46 -3.68 7.88 16.58
C VAL A 46 -4.77 6.84 16.87
N VAL A 47 -6.02 7.11 16.51
CA VAL A 47 -7.12 6.19 16.78
C VAL A 47 -7.02 4.93 15.92
N ALA A 48 -6.66 5.05 14.63
CA ALA A 48 -6.44 3.88 13.77
C ALA A 48 -5.30 2.98 14.29
N PHE A 49 -4.19 3.59 14.76
CA PHE A 49 -3.11 2.86 15.42
C PHE A 49 -3.59 2.18 16.70
N GLY A 50 -4.36 2.90 17.52
CA GLY A 50 -4.93 2.40 18.77
C GLY A 50 -5.85 1.19 18.56
N ILE A 51 -6.76 1.24 17.58
CA ILE A 51 -7.64 0.12 17.24
C ILE A 51 -6.81 -1.11 16.86
N ALA A 52 -5.78 -0.94 16.02
CA ALA A 52 -4.88 -2.03 15.62
C ALA A 52 -4.14 -2.61 16.84
N LEU A 53 -3.59 -1.75 17.70
CA LEU A 53 -2.89 -2.18 18.91
C LEU A 53 -3.81 -2.98 19.85
N VAL A 54 -5.04 -2.50 20.08
CA VAL A 54 -6.03 -3.19 20.92
C VAL A 54 -6.37 -4.57 20.34
N LEU A 55 -6.62 -4.67 19.03
CA LEU A 55 -6.88 -5.96 18.37
C LEU A 55 -5.70 -6.93 18.53
N LEU A 56 -4.46 -6.45 18.38
CA LEU A 56 -3.24 -7.25 18.56
C LEU A 56 -3.09 -7.73 20.00
N LEU A 57 -3.31 -6.86 21.00
CA LEU A 57 -3.16 -7.22 22.40
C LEU A 57 -4.26 -8.19 22.86
N LEU A 58 -5.48 -8.00 22.38
CA LEU A 58 -6.65 -8.81 22.74
C LEU A 58 -6.57 -10.20 22.12
N PHE A 59 -6.33 -10.29 20.81
CA PHE A 59 -6.34 -11.59 20.10
C PHE A 59 -4.98 -12.25 19.99
N LYS A 60 -3.88 -11.50 20.15
CA LYS A 60 -2.51 -11.98 19.90
C LYS A 60 -2.33 -12.60 18.51
N LEU A 61 -3.06 -12.06 17.53
CA LEU A 61 -3.09 -12.47 16.13
C LEU A 61 -3.08 -11.22 15.25
N TYR A 62 -2.39 -11.30 14.11
CA TYR A 62 -2.34 -10.29 13.07
C TYR A 62 -3.52 -10.41 12.10
N GLU A 63 -4.01 -11.62 11.82
CA GLU A 63 -5.09 -11.86 10.85
C GLU A 63 -6.36 -11.02 11.10
N PRO A 64 -6.85 -10.81 12.34
CA PRO A 64 -7.98 -9.91 12.66
C PRO A 64 -7.84 -8.50 12.07
N ILE A 65 -6.64 -7.92 12.14
CA ILE A 65 -6.40 -6.57 11.59
C ILE A 65 -6.52 -6.59 10.07
N GLY A 66 -6.03 -7.64 9.42
CA GLY A 66 -6.13 -7.76 7.97
C GLY A 66 -7.58 -7.84 7.50
N VAL A 67 -8.44 -8.49 8.29
CA VAL A 67 -9.89 -8.52 8.07
C VAL A 67 -10.51 -7.14 8.29
N ALA A 68 -10.17 -6.45 9.38
CA ALA A 68 -10.67 -5.10 9.67
C ALA A 68 -10.29 -4.09 8.59
N MET A 69 -9.05 -4.17 8.09
CA MET A 69 -8.61 -3.39 6.95
C MET A 69 -9.47 -3.74 5.73
N LEU A 70 -9.52 -5.01 5.30
CA LEU A 70 -10.31 -5.40 4.12
C LEU A 70 -11.78 -4.96 4.17
N SER A 71 -12.44 -5.06 5.32
CA SER A 71 -13.83 -4.60 5.46
C SER A 71 -13.94 -3.09 5.37
N SER A 72 -13.03 -2.34 6.00
CA SER A 72 -12.93 -0.88 5.82
C SER A 72 -12.77 -0.51 4.35
N MET A 73 -11.90 -1.22 3.62
CA MET A 73 -11.64 -0.94 2.21
C MET A 73 -12.86 -1.18 1.35
N PHE A 74 -13.51 -2.32 1.56
CA PHE A 74 -14.70 -2.70 0.83
C PHE A 74 -15.79 -1.63 0.95
N LEU A 75 -16.01 -1.10 2.15
CA LEU A 75 -16.94 0.01 2.39
C LEU A 75 -16.51 1.29 1.67
N THR A 76 -15.22 1.67 1.75
CA THR A 76 -14.69 2.82 1.02
C THR A 76 -14.89 2.68 -0.50
N VAL A 77 -14.62 1.51 -1.09
CA VAL A 77 -14.82 1.25 -2.52
C VAL A 77 -16.29 1.42 -2.90
N ILE A 78 -17.20 0.82 -2.13
CA ILE A 78 -18.64 0.89 -2.39
C ILE A 78 -19.13 2.33 -2.29
N THR A 79 -18.77 3.05 -1.22
CA THR A 79 -19.18 4.45 -1.07
C THR A 79 -18.63 5.32 -2.20
N PHE A 80 -17.39 5.10 -2.61
CA PHE A 80 -16.80 5.80 -3.74
C PHE A 80 -17.57 5.50 -5.03
N ALA A 81 -17.80 4.22 -5.35
CA ALA A 81 -18.56 3.80 -6.52
C ALA A 81 -19.99 4.36 -6.57
N ILE A 82 -20.70 4.36 -5.43
CA ILE A 82 -22.03 4.96 -5.31
C ILE A 82 -21.96 6.47 -5.56
N ARG A 83 -20.98 7.18 -4.97
CA ARG A 83 -20.79 8.62 -5.22
C ARG A 83 -20.54 8.91 -6.70
N ILE A 84 -19.74 8.08 -7.38
CA ILE A 84 -19.56 8.19 -8.83
C ILE A 84 -20.89 8.02 -9.56
N GLY A 85 -21.64 6.95 -9.24
CA GLY A 85 -22.90 6.63 -9.90
C GLY A 85 -23.97 7.71 -9.74
N ILE A 86 -24.12 8.27 -8.54
CA ILE A 86 -25.03 9.38 -8.26
C ILE A 86 -24.64 10.60 -9.10
N ARG A 87 -23.35 10.96 -9.15
CA ARG A 87 -22.86 12.10 -9.95
C ARG A 87 -23.10 11.93 -11.45
N ILE A 88 -22.92 10.72 -11.98
CA ILE A 88 -23.23 10.44 -13.39
C ILE A 88 -24.73 10.60 -13.66
N TYR A 89 -25.58 10.18 -12.71
CA TYR A 89 -27.04 10.26 -12.82
C TYR A 89 -27.59 11.69 -12.71
N GLU A 90 -27.07 12.50 -11.78
CA GLU A 90 -27.50 13.89 -11.57
C GLU A 90 -27.10 14.83 -12.73
N GLY A 91 -26.21 14.37 -13.61
CA GLY A 91 -25.67 15.15 -14.71
C GLY A 91 -24.65 16.20 -14.24
N PRO A 92 -23.76 16.68 -15.13
CA PRO A 92 -22.82 17.74 -14.78
C PRO A 92 -23.60 19.05 -14.60
N SER A 93 -23.71 19.56 -13.38
CA SER A 93 -23.91 21.00 -13.18
C SER A 93 -22.73 21.72 -13.82
N MET A 94 -23.00 22.75 -14.63
CA MET A 94 -22.03 23.48 -15.47
C MET A 94 -20.88 24.18 -14.73
N GLU A 95 -20.77 24.01 -13.42
CA GLU A 95 -19.65 24.49 -12.62
C GLU A 95 -19.04 23.30 -11.87
N ASP A 96 -17.87 22.90 -12.39
CA ASP A 96 -16.88 21.99 -11.83
C ASP A 96 -17.31 20.54 -11.53
N PHE A 97 -16.91 19.65 -12.45
CA PHE A 97 -16.75 18.20 -12.22
C PHE A 97 -15.62 17.92 -11.21
N THR A 98 -15.46 18.75 -10.18
CA THR A 98 -14.59 18.48 -9.04
C THR A 98 -15.48 18.07 -7.90
N MET A 99 -15.56 16.77 -7.64
CA MET A 99 -15.59 16.39 -6.23
C MET A 99 -14.25 16.89 -5.72
N ALA A 100 -14.21 18.07 -5.09
CA ALA A 100 -13.06 18.53 -4.36
C ALA A 100 -12.87 17.51 -3.22
N VAL A 101 -12.27 16.37 -3.54
CA VAL A 101 -11.78 15.42 -2.56
C VAL A 101 -10.73 16.24 -1.85
N ASN A 102 -11.06 16.69 -0.65
CA ASN A 102 -10.13 17.51 0.10
C ASN A 102 -8.86 16.65 0.29
N VAL A 103 -7.68 17.21 -0.02
CA VAL A 103 -6.39 16.51 0.15
C VAL A 103 -6.29 15.94 1.56
N TYR A 104 -6.81 16.68 2.56
CA TYR A 104 -6.87 16.24 3.93
C TYR A 104 -7.75 15.00 4.13
N ASP A 105 -8.84 14.82 3.35
CA ASP A 105 -9.67 13.60 3.36
C ASP A 105 -8.87 12.43 2.81
N GLY A 106 -8.22 12.61 1.65
CA GLY A 106 -7.37 11.60 1.03
C GLY A 106 -6.27 11.11 1.97
N VAL A 107 -5.59 12.05 2.65
CA VAL A 107 -4.57 11.72 3.67
C VAL A 107 -5.18 11.02 4.88
N SER A 108 -6.35 11.46 5.37
CA SER A 108 -7.02 10.82 6.51
C SER A 108 -7.39 9.38 6.20
N TRP A 109 -7.92 9.12 5.00
CA TRP A 109 -8.08 7.75 4.50
C TRP A 109 -6.74 7.03 4.46
N GLY A 110 -5.69 7.62 3.89
CA GLY A 110 -4.34 7.02 3.89
C GLY A 110 -3.82 6.64 5.28
N MET A 111 -4.19 7.38 6.33
CA MET A 111 -3.82 7.08 7.72
C MET A 111 -4.56 5.87 8.29
N VAL A 112 -5.86 5.71 7.99
CA VAL A 112 -6.63 4.50 8.36
C VAL A 112 -5.95 3.23 7.84
N TRP A 113 -5.24 3.33 6.73
CA TRP A 113 -4.53 2.22 6.09
C TRP A 113 -3.10 2.02 6.59
N SER A 114 -2.34 3.11 6.65
CA SER A 114 -0.91 3.06 6.97
C SER A 114 -0.65 2.81 8.46
N MET A 115 -1.50 3.28 9.37
CA MET A 115 -1.26 3.16 10.82
C MET A 115 -1.42 1.73 11.36
N PRO A 116 -2.45 0.95 10.98
CA PRO A 116 -2.53 -0.47 11.34
C PRO A 116 -1.36 -1.30 10.79
N LEU A 117 -0.93 -1.02 9.55
CA LEU A 117 0.25 -1.65 8.96
C LEU A 117 1.51 -1.33 9.77
N LEU A 118 1.71 -0.05 10.11
CA LEU A 118 2.83 0.39 10.93
C LEU A 118 2.85 -0.32 12.28
N CYS A 119 1.70 -0.42 12.95
CA CYS A 119 1.55 -1.15 14.21
C CYS A 119 2.01 -2.62 14.08
N CYS A 120 1.49 -3.33 13.08
CA CYS A 120 1.85 -4.72 12.80
C CYS A 120 3.34 -4.88 12.46
N PHE A 121 3.91 -3.95 11.69
CA PHE A 121 5.34 -3.98 11.34
C PHE A 121 6.23 -3.75 12.55
N LEU A 122 5.92 -2.76 13.39
CA LEU A 122 6.66 -2.51 14.63
C LEU A 122 6.64 -3.75 15.53
N MET A 123 5.45 -4.32 15.75
CA MET A 123 5.30 -5.57 16.50
C MET A 123 6.11 -6.70 15.90
N ARG A 124 6.08 -6.88 14.57
CA ARG A 124 6.82 -7.96 13.89
C ARG A 124 8.33 -7.75 13.91
N ILE A 125 8.81 -6.51 13.81
CA ILE A 125 10.24 -6.18 13.84
C ILE A 125 10.81 -6.52 15.21
N PHE A 126 10.13 -6.11 16.29
CA PHE A 126 10.59 -6.31 17.67
C PHE A 126 10.11 -7.62 18.31
N ALA A 127 9.31 -8.42 17.60
CA ALA A 127 8.80 -9.70 18.08
C ALA A 127 9.94 -10.63 18.56
N GLN A 128 9.84 -11.06 19.81
CA GLN A 128 10.68 -12.09 20.46
C GLN A 128 9.79 -13.14 21.14
N GLY A 129 10.36 -14.29 21.53
CA GLY A 129 9.62 -15.37 22.17
C GLY A 129 8.49 -15.93 21.28
N ASN A 130 7.29 -16.08 21.84
CA ASN A 130 6.12 -16.68 21.17
C ASN A 130 5.75 -16.00 19.84
N TRP A 131 6.01 -14.70 19.68
CA TRP A 131 5.76 -13.97 18.43
C TRP A 131 6.78 -14.25 17.32
N SER A 132 7.83 -15.03 17.62
CA SER A 132 8.81 -15.52 16.65
C SER A 132 8.58 -16.98 16.24
N GLU A 133 7.57 -17.63 16.80
CA GLU A 133 7.20 -19.00 16.43
C GLU A 133 6.67 -19.09 14.99
N PRO A 134 6.77 -20.27 14.36
CA PRO A 134 6.28 -20.49 13.00
C PRO A 134 4.79 -20.12 12.83
N GLU A 135 3.97 -20.33 13.85
CA GLU A 135 2.54 -20.01 13.82
C GLU A 135 2.30 -18.50 13.71
N ALA A 136 2.94 -17.68 14.56
CA ALA A 136 2.87 -16.22 14.50
C ALA A 136 3.43 -15.65 13.18
N LYS A 137 4.48 -16.28 12.62
CA LYS A 137 5.01 -15.92 11.30
C LYS A 137 4.01 -16.16 10.18
N ARG A 138 3.34 -17.32 10.22
CA ARG A 138 2.34 -17.69 9.21
C ARG A 138 1.12 -16.79 9.30
N ASP A 139 0.67 -16.47 10.51
CA ASP A 139 -0.40 -15.52 10.79
C ASP A 139 -0.07 -14.11 10.26
N PHE A 140 1.15 -13.60 10.54
CA PHE A 140 1.63 -12.35 9.95
C PHE A 140 1.65 -12.39 8.40
N CYS A 141 2.04 -13.51 7.78
CA CYS A 141 2.00 -13.63 6.32
C CYS A 141 0.57 -13.56 5.77
N CYS A 142 -0.39 -14.20 6.45
CA CYS A 142 -1.81 -14.16 6.08
C CYS A 142 -2.35 -12.73 6.17
N PHE A 143 -2.09 -12.07 7.29
CA PHE A 143 -2.36 -10.64 7.48
C PHE A 143 -1.76 -9.80 6.35
N PHE A 144 -0.46 -9.95 6.10
CA PHE A 144 0.27 -9.14 5.14
C PHE A 144 -0.29 -9.31 3.73
N GLN A 145 -0.64 -10.53 3.32
CA GLN A 145 -1.29 -10.78 2.04
C GLN A 145 -2.64 -10.07 1.94
N LYS A 146 -3.51 -10.23 2.94
CA LYS A 146 -4.82 -9.55 2.98
C LYS A 146 -4.68 -8.02 2.94
N ALA A 147 -3.79 -7.47 3.78
CA ALA A 147 -3.55 -6.05 3.86
C ALA A 147 -2.91 -5.49 2.57
N SER A 148 -2.08 -6.26 1.88
CA SER A 148 -1.48 -5.87 0.61
C SER A 148 -2.48 -5.81 -0.54
N VAL A 149 -3.44 -6.75 -0.60
CA VAL A 149 -4.55 -6.69 -1.57
C VAL A 149 -5.38 -5.45 -1.32
N ALA A 150 -5.76 -5.22 -0.06
CA ALA A 150 -6.54 -4.07 0.33
C ALA A 150 -5.82 -2.73 0.04
N SER A 151 -4.51 -2.66 0.33
CA SER A 151 -3.67 -1.50 0.00
C SER A 151 -3.56 -1.29 -1.52
N GLY A 152 -3.43 -2.36 -2.30
CA GLY A 152 -3.42 -2.28 -3.76
C GLY A 152 -4.73 -1.72 -4.33
N CYS A 153 -5.88 -2.19 -3.82
CA CYS A 153 -7.19 -1.65 -4.20
C CYS A 153 -7.33 -0.17 -3.81
N TYR A 154 -6.90 0.21 -2.60
CA TYR A 154 -6.91 1.60 -2.16
C TYR A 154 -6.08 2.51 -3.06
N LEU A 155 -4.84 2.12 -3.35
CA LEU A 155 -3.95 2.89 -4.22
C LEU A 155 -4.53 3.00 -5.64
N LEU A 156 -5.17 1.95 -6.15
CA LEU A 156 -5.88 2.01 -7.43
C LEU A 156 -7.04 3.00 -7.38
N ILE A 157 -7.84 3.00 -6.32
CA ILE A 157 -8.94 3.96 -6.15
C ILE A 157 -8.42 5.37 -6.03
N LEU A 158 -7.35 5.60 -5.26
CA LEU A 158 -6.76 6.93 -5.14
C LEU A 158 -6.22 7.41 -6.48
N LEU A 159 -5.55 6.53 -7.23
CA LEU A 159 -5.07 6.82 -8.58
C LEU A 159 -6.23 7.17 -9.52
N LEU A 160 -7.29 6.35 -9.53
CA LEU A 160 -8.50 6.63 -10.31
C LEU A 160 -9.19 7.92 -9.84
N ALA A 161 -9.18 8.22 -8.55
CA ALA A 161 -9.78 9.43 -8.00
C ALA A 161 -9.00 10.67 -8.43
N ILE A 162 -7.67 10.64 -8.36
CA ILE A 162 -6.80 11.69 -8.87
C ILE A 162 -7.06 11.89 -10.37
N PHE A 163 -7.14 10.79 -11.12
CA PHE A 163 -7.34 10.81 -12.57
C PHE A 163 -8.72 11.35 -12.99
N LEU A 164 -9.79 10.96 -12.29
CA LEU A 164 -11.17 11.32 -12.65
C LEU A 164 -11.62 12.67 -12.06
N TYR A 165 -11.06 13.10 -10.92
CA TYR A 165 -11.61 14.24 -10.16
C TYR A 165 -10.68 15.43 -10.01
N PHE A 166 -9.35 15.24 -10.00
CA PHE A 166 -8.40 16.36 -9.85
C PHE A 166 -7.91 16.93 -11.19
N ARG A 167 -8.18 16.21 -12.28
CA ARG A 167 -7.64 16.50 -13.60
C ARG A 167 -8.78 16.54 -14.62
N PRO A 168 -9.27 17.73 -15.03
CA PRO A 168 -10.40 17.82 -15.94
C PRO A 168 -10.09 17.14 -17.28
N MET A 169 -10.97 16.24 -17.72
CA MET A 169 -10.86 15.60 -19.04
C MET A 169 -11.24 16.61 -20.13
N ASN A 170 -10.30 16.93 -21.02
CA ASN A 170 -10.57 17.83 -22.14
C ASN A 170 -10.33 17.14 -23.49
N PHE A 171 -11.30 16.35 -23.96
CA PHE A 171 -11.17 15.57 -25.20
C PHE A 171 -10.91 16.40 -26.47
N SER A 172 -11.28 17.69 -26.47
CA SER A 172 -11.14 18.60 -27.63
C SER A 172 -9.94 19.55 -27.55
N GLY A 173 -9.29 19.65 -26.40
CA GLY A 173 -8.12 20.51 -26.18
C GLY A 173 -6.85 20.01 -26.86
N MET A 174 -5.85 20.89 -26.98
CA MET A 174 -4.52 20.49 -27.43
C MET A 174 -3.87 19.55 -26.43
N ARG A 175 -3.42 18.39 -26.91
CA ARG A 175 -2.71 17.41 -26.09
C ARG A 175 -1.30 17.88 -25.81
N GLN A 176 -0.88 17.76 -24.57
CA GLN A 176 0.45 18.16 -24.13
C GLN A 176 1.30 16.93 -23.81
N LEU A 177 2.50 16.89 -24.40
CA LEU A 177 3.46 15.80 -24.23
C LEU A 177 4.83 16.40 -23.97
N ASN A 178 5.44 16.02 -22.86
CA ASN A 178 6.78 16.40 -22.51
C ASN A 178 7.68 15.17 -22.47
N LEU A 179 8.60 15.09 -23.43
CA LEU A 179 9.59 14.02 -23.53
C LEU A 179 11.00 14.50 -23.16
N VAL A 180 11.15 15.76 -22.73
CA VAL A 180 12.45 16.31 -22.34
C VAL A 180 12.70 15.95 -20.88
N PRO A 181 13.63 15.02 -20.58
CA PRO A 181 13.87 14.59 -19.22
C PRO A 181 14.43 15.74 -18.36
N PHE A 182 14.03 15.73 -17.10
CA PHE A 182 14.32 16.68 -16.03
C PHE A 182 13.74 18.08 -16.22
N SER A 183 12.98 18.33 -17.29
CA SER A 183 12.46 19.68 -17.57
C SER A 183 11.39 20.13 -16.56
N GLN A 184 10.49 19.27 -16.11
CA GLN A 184 9.53 19.64 -15.05
C GLN A 184 10.22 19.71 -13.71
N ILE A 185 11.14 18.78 -13.43
CA ILE A 185 11.88 18.78 -12.17
C ILE A 185 12.63 20.12 -12.00
N LEU A 186 13.26 20.62 -13.06
CA LEU A 186 13.90 21.93 -13.06
C LEU A 186 12.90 23.07 -12.85
N ARG A 187 11.72 23.01 -13.46
CA ARG A 187 10.65 24.00 -13.22
C ARG A 187 10.18 24.01 -11.76
N TYR A 188 10.03 22.84 -11.14
CA TYR A 188 9.67 22.73 -9.72
C TYR A 188 10.75 23.32 -8.81
N ILE A 189 12.02 23.03 -9.10
CA ILE A 189 13.17 23.58 -8.35
C ILE A 189 13.23 25.10 -8.51
N GLN A 190 13.01 25.61 -9.72
CA GLN A 190 13.02 27.04 -10.00
C GLN A 190 11.87 27.75 -9.28
N ALA A 191 10.65 27.23 -9.35
CA ALA A 191 9.50 27.76 -8.62
C ALA A 191 9.77 27.81 -7.10
N PHE A 192 10.41 26.77 -6.55
CA PHE A 192 10.82 26.77 -5.15
C PHE A 192 11.84 27.87 -4.81
N ARG A 193 12.84 28.09 -5.68
CA ARG A 193 13.84 29.17 -5.52
C ARG A 193 13.22 30.56 -5.61
N GLU A 194 12.17 30.70 -6.41
CA GLU A 194 11.38 31.93 -6.55
C GLU A 194 10.41 32.16 -5.38
N GLY A 195 10.42 31.29 -4.37
CA GLY A 195 9.64 31.42 -3.14
C GLY A 195 8.28 30.74 -3.18
N ASN A 196 7.99 29.93 -4.20
CA ASN A 196 6.77 29.12 -4.27
C ASN A 196 7.01 27.70 -3.72
N PRO A 197 6.62 27.39 -2.48
CA PRO A 197 6.83 26.08 -1.87
C PRO A 197 6.01 24.96 -2.52
N ASP A 198 4.97 25.28 -3.31
CA ASP A 198 4.07 24.29 -3.87
C ASP A 198 4.73 23.46 -4.98
N GLY A 199 5.71 24.00 -5.69
CA GLY A 199 6.49 23.24 -6.69
C GLY A 199 7.20 22.03 -6.09
N MET A 200 7.71 22.18 -4.86
CA MET A 200 8.39 21.08 -4.17
C MET A 200 7.39 20.06 -3.59
N LYS A 201 6.20 20.49 -3.18
CA LYS A 201 5.12 19.58 -2.74
C LYS A 201 4.66 18.67 -3.88
N LEU A 202 4.46 19.22 -5.08
CA LEU A 202 4.08 18.45 -6.26
C LEU A 202 5.15 17.40 -6.62
N PHE A 203 6.42 17.80 -6.66
CA PHE A 203 7.52 16.87 -6.91
C PHE A 203 7.55 15.70 -5.91
N PHE A 204 7.39 15.98 -4.61
CA PHE A 204 7.39 14.93 -3.60
C PHE A 204 6.14 14.05 -3.66
N SER A 205 4.97 14.57 -4.05
CA SER A 205 3.77 13.75 -4.17
C SER A 205 3.91 12.65 -5.23
N ASP A 206 4.58 12.94 -6.35
CA ASP A 206 4.75 11.97 -7.44
C ASP A 206 5.67 10.82 -7.03
N VAL A 207 6.67 11.08 -6.18
CA VAL A 207 7.56 10.04 -5.66
C VAL A 207 6.90 9.24 -4.53
N ILE A 208 6.29 9.94 -3.56
CA ILE A 208 5.77 9.33 -2.32
C ILE A 208 4.67 8.31 -2.62
N PHE A 209 3.82 8.59 -3.61
CA PHE A 209 2.70 7.71 -3.95
C PHE A 209 3.14 6.31 -4.41
N PHE A 210 4.30 6.18 -5.04
CA PHE A 210 4.81 4.90 -5.55
C PHE A 210 5.68 4.13 -4.54
N ILE A 211 6.06 4.74 -3.40
CA ILE A 211 6.83 4.05 -2.34
C ILE A 211 6.08 2.81 -1.80
N PRO A 212 4.79 2.90 -1.41
CA PRO A 212 4.04 1.72 -0.95
C PRO A 212 3.98 0.62 -2.02
N ILE A 213 3.78 0.99 -3.29
CA ILE A 213 3.73 0.04 -4.41
C ILE A 213 5.05 -0.73 -4.53
N GLY A 214 6.18 -0.02 -4.47
CA GLY A 214 7.51 -0.65 -4.50
C GLY A 214 7.77 -1.57 -3.31
N PHE A 215 7.34 -1.16 -2.12
CA PHE A 215 7.43 -1.98 -0.92
C PHE A 215 6.62 -3.28 -1.06
N PHE A 216 5.32 -3.19 -1.37
CA PHE A 216 4.45 -4.36 -1.47
C PHE A 216 4.87 -5.29 -2.60
N LEU A 217 5.20 -4.77 -3.78
CA LEU A 217 5.62 -5.61 -4.91
C LEU A 217 6.89 -6.40 -4.54
N SER A 218 7.90 -5.73 -3.95
CA SER A 218 9.15 -6.39 -3.58
C SER A 218 8.99 -7.41 -2.44
N ALA A 219 8.06 -7.17 -1.51
CA ALA A 219 7.73 -8.05 -0.39
C ALA A 219 6.91 -9.29 -0.83
N LEU A 220 5.93 -9.12 -1.72
CA LEU A 220 5.04 -10.18 -2.20
C LEU A 220 5.66 -11.05 -3.29
N THR A 221 6.66 -10.56 -4.02
CA THR A 221 7.28 -11.27 -5.14
C THR A 221 8.74 -11.67 -4.86
N PRO A 222 9.06 -12.34 -3.73
CA PRO A 222 10.44 -12.62 -3.33
C PRO A 222 11.19 -13.51 -4.34
N ALA A 223 10.47 -14.30 -5.16
CA ALA A 223 11.02 -15.17 -6.18
C ALA A 223 11.24 -14.49 -7.55
N TRP A 224 10.73 -13.27 -7.76
CA TRP A 224 10.88 -12.58 -9.05
C TRP A 224 12.32 -12.08 -9.26
N ARG A 225 12.79 -12.19 -10.50
CA ARG A 225 14.04 -11.58 -10.95
C ARG A 225 13.89 -10.06 -10.98
N LEU A 226 15.00 -9.33 -10.79
CA LEU A 226 15.02 -7.86 -10.74
C LEU A 226 14.32 -7.23 -11.95
N TRP A 227 14.61 -7.69 -13.17
CA TRP A 227 13.97 -7.19 -14.39
C TRP A 227 12.44 -7.26 -14.37
N LYS A 228 11.84 -8.34 -13.83
CA LYS A 228 10.37 -8.44 -13.70
C LYS A 228 9.82 -7.45 -12.68
N ARG A 229 10.58 -7.19 -11.60
CA ARG A 229 10.21 -6.21 -10.58
C ARG A 229 10.31 -4.78 -11.09
N LEU A 230 11.17 -4.49 -12.06
CA LEU A 230 11.28 -3.18 -12.70
C LEU A 230 10.28 -3.01 -13.85
N LEU A 231 10.00 -4.07 -14.60
CA LEU A 231 9.11 -4.02 -15.76
C LEU A 231 7.65 -3.75 -15.37
N VAL A 232 7.16 -4.35 -14.29
CA VAL A 232 5.78 -4.16 -13.83
C VAL A 232 5.46 -2.71 -13.44
N PRO A 233 6.21 -2.03 -12.55
CA PRO A 233 5.95 -0.63 -12.23
C PRO A 233 6.19 0.28 -13.43
N LEU A 234 7.19 -0.01 -14.28
CA LEU A 234 7.41 0.75 -15.50
C LEU A 234 6.20 0.66 -16.44
N ALA A 235 5.68 -0.54 -16.68
CA ALA A 235 4.49 -0.74 -17.51
C ALA A 235 3.26 -0.05 -16.91
N LEU A 236 3.09 -0.10 -15.57
CA LEU A 236 2.00 0.58 -14.89
C LEU A 236 2.05 2.09 -15.14
N VAL A 237 3.21 2.72 -14.95
CA VAL A 237 3.34 4.18 -15.10
C VAL A 237 3.22 4.60 -16.55
N VAL A 238 3.81 3.86 -17.50
CA VAL A 238 3.65 4.13 -18.93
C VAL A 238 2.18 4.05 -19.36
N VAL A 239 1.42 3.09 -18.83
CA VAL A 239 -0.02 3.00 -19.08
C VAL A 239 -0.77 4.20 -18.50
N ILE A 240 -0.42 4.65 -17.30
CA ILE A 240 -0.99 5.85 -16.68
C ILE A 240 -0.73 7.08 -17.56
N GLU A 241 0.52 7.33 -17.96
CA GLU A 241 0.89 8.45 -18.83
C GLU A 241 0.21 8.38 -20.22
N ALA A 242 0.09 7.17 -20.79
CA ALA A 242 -0.63 6.97 -22.04
C ALA A 242 -2.13 7.30 -21.89
N PHE A 243 -2.76 6.95 -20.77
CA PHE A 243 -4.13 7.35 -20.49
C PHE A 243 -4.26 8.87 -20.31
N GLN A 244 -3.32 9.51 -19.62
CA GLN A 244 -3.31 10.97 -19.47
C GLN A 244 -3.22 11.69 -20.83
N TYR A 245 -2.34 11.23 -21.72
CA TYR A 245 -2.21 11.78 -23.06
C TYR A 245 -3.46 11.54 -23.93
N THR A 246 -4.04 10.34 -23.88
CA THR A 246 -5.19 9.98 -24.72
C THR A 246 -6.49 10.64 -24.29
N LEU A 247 -6.70 10.79 -22.98
CA LEU A 247 -7.89 11.40 -22.38
C LEU A 247 -7.72 12.92 -22.13
N ASN A 248 -6.53 13.45 -22.43
CA ASN A 248 -6.14 14.86 -22.27
C ASN A 248 -6.51 15.40 -20.88
N THR A 249 -6.13 14.63 -19.85
CA THR A 249 -6.33 14.99 -18.43
C THR A 249 -5.13 15.77 -17.87
N GLY A 250 -4.08 15.98 -18.66
CA GLY A 250 -2.89 16.70 -18.23
C GLY A 250 -1.77 16.66 -19.27
N VAL A 251 -0.55 17.00 -18.83
CA VAL A 251 0.67 16.85 -19.61
C VAL A 251 1.20 15.45 -19.35
N ALA A 252 1.28 14.61 -20.39
CA ALA A 252 2.01 13.35 -20.24
C ALA A 252 3.51 13.66 -20.17
N ASP A 253 4.18 13.18 -19.13
CA ASP A 253 5.52 13.63 -18.79
C ASP A 253 6.49 12.47 -18.52
N VAL A 254 7.66 12.51 -19.17
CA VAL A 254 8.73 11.55 -18.91
C VAL A 254 9.28 11.67 -17.48
N ASP A 255 9.20 12.86 -16.88
CA ASP A 255 9.64 13.09 -15.50
C ASP A 255 8.77 12.35 -14.49
N ASP A 256 7.48 12.20 -14.78
CA ASP A 256 6.54 11.44 -13.93
C ASP A 256 6.89 9.95 -13.95
N VAL A 257 7.33 9.42 -15.09
CA VAL A 257 7.88 8.06 -15.20
C VAL A 257 9.14 7.92 -14.34
N ILE A 258 10.06 8.88 -14.41
CA ILE A 258 11.31 8.87 -13.66
C ILE A 258 11.03 8.93 -12.15
N CYS A 259 10.18 9.86 -11.70
CA CYS A 259 9.79 10.05 -10.31
C CYS A 259 9.08 8.81 -9.74
N SER A 260 8.17 8.21 -10.51
CA SER A 260 7.46 7.00 -10.12
C SER A 260 8.41 5.80 -9.95
N MET A 261 9.37 5.66 -10.86
CA MET A 261 10.40 4.62 -10.77
C MET A 261 11.36 4.86 -9.59
N ALA A 262 11.66 6.12 -9.26
CA ALA A 262 12.41 6.47 -8.06
C ALA A 262 11.62 6.10 -6.78
N GLY A 263 10.33 6.41 -6.72
CA GLY A 263 9.42 6.02 -5.64
C GLY A 263 9.37 4.50 -5.45
N PHE A 264 9.27 3.75 -6.55
CA PHE A 264 9.35 2.29 -6.52
C PHE A 264 10.69 1.80 -5.93
N GLY A 265 11.80 2.40 -6.33
CA GLY A 265 13.14 2.11 -5.81
C GLY A 265 13.25 2.37 -4.30
N LEU A 266 12.71 3.51 -3.83
CA LEU A 266 12.63 3.84 -2.41
C LEU A 266 11.79 2.82 -1.64
N GLY A 267 10.67 2.35 -2.18
CA GLY A 267 9.87 1.28 -1.57
C GLY A 267 10.66 -0.03 -1.40
N CYS A 268 11.44 -0.41 -2.41
CA CYS A 268 12.36 -1.55 -2.33
C CYS A 268 13.44 -1.34 -1.26
N PHE A 269 13.97 -0.12 -1.14
CA PHE A 269 14.97 0.25 -0.14
C PHE A 269 14.39 0.20 1.28
N VAL A 270 13.17 0.68 1.50
CA VAL A 270 12.46 0.57 2.79
C VAL A 270 12.33 -0.89 3.19
N LYS A 271 11.90 -1.77 2.28
CA LYS A 271 11.83 -3.21 2.52
C LYS A 271 13.19 -3.78 2.93
N TYR A 272 14.25 -3.41 2.22
CA TYR A 272 15.62 -3.83 2.55
C TYR A 272 16.04 -3.37 3.95
N LEU A 273 15.71 -2.13 4.33
CA LEU A 273 16.01 -1.58 5.64
C LEU A 273 15.26 -2.35 6.74
N LEU A 274 13.96 -2.62 6.57
CA LEU A 274 13.18 -3.40 7.54
C LEU A 274 13.75 -4.82 7.74
N ASP A 275 14.15 -5.48 6.65
CA ASP A 275 14.83 -6.79 6.71
C ASP A 275 16.16 -6.71 7.47
N ARG A 276 16.93 -5.64 7.25
CA ARG A 276 18.21 -5.41 7.94
C ARG A 276 18.00 -5.18 9.43
N ILE A 277 17.03 -4.36 9.81
CA ILE A 277 16.66 -4.10 11.21
C ILE A 277 16.24 -5.42 11.87
N ARG A 278 15.37 -6.23 11.24
CA ARG A 278 14.96 -7.53 11.77
C ARG A 278 16.14 -8.46 12.01
N ARG A 279 17.11 -8.50 11.08
CA ARG A 279 18.33 -9.30 11.24
C ARG A 279 19.13 -8.85 12.46
N SER A 280 19.28 -7.55 12.67
CA SER A 280 19.97 -7.00 13.84
C SER A 280 19.24 -7.34 15.14
N VAL A 281 17.92 -7.12 15.21
CA VAL A 281 17.09 -7.40 16.40
C VAL A 281 17.10 -8.89 16.78
N THR A 282 17.10 -9.78 15.78
CA THR A 282 17.11 -11.23 16.01
C THR A 282 18.52 -11.81 16.19
N LYS A 283 19.57 -10.97 16.23
CA LYS A 283 20.98 -11.39 16.29
C LYS A 283 21.33 -12.41 15.20
N GLY A 284 20.78 -12.23 14.00
CA GLY A 284 21.00 -13.10 12.85
C GLY A 284 20.16 -14.38 12.80
N LYS A 285 19.31 -14.67 13.79
CA LYS A 285 18.41 -15.84 13.75
C LYS A 285 17.43 -15.79 12.58
N GLU A 286 17.00 -14.59 12.17
CA GLU A 286 16.20 -14.37 10.98
C GLU A 286 16.95 -13.48 9.98
N ALA A 287 17.16 -13.98 8.76
CA ALA A 287 17.85 -13.22 7.72
C ALA A 287 17.00 -12.08 7.13
N LYS A 288 15.67 -12.21 7.17
CA LYS A 288 14.67 -11.28 6.61
C LYS A 288 13.30 -11.49 7.27
N ILE A 289 12.39 -10.53 7.12
CA ILE A 289 11.00 -10.69 7.52
C ILE A 289 10.30 -11.66 6.55
N CYS A 290 9.46 -12.53 7.10
CA CYS A 290 8.63 -13.45 6.31
C CYS A 290 7.34 -12.73 5.92
N TYR A 291 7.22 -12.34 4.65
CA TYR A 291 6.05 -11.64 4.09
C TYR A 291 5.07 -12.59 3.41
N VAL A 292 5.60 -13.62 2.77
CA VAL A 292 4.83 -14.66 2.07
C VAL A 292 5.23 -15.99 2.66
N TRP A 293 4.24 -16.77 3.09
CA TRP A 293 4.47 -18.13 3.54
C TRP A 293 4.74 -19.00 2.31
N GLU A 294 6.00 -19.13 1.93
CA GLU A 294 6.43 -20.18 0.99
C GLU A 294 6.18 -21.51 1.70
N SER A 295 5.02 -22.12 1.43
CA SER A 295 4.73 -23.49 1.86
C SER A 295 5.90 -24.40 1.47
N GLN A 296 6.15 -25.45 2.24
CA GLN A 296 7.25 -26.42 2.24
C GLN A 296 7.78 -26.99 0.89
N ARG A 297 7.39 -26.46 -0.27
CA ARG A 297 7.91 -26.77 -1.61
C ARG A 297 9.44 -26.65 -1.73
N ARG A 298 10.10 -25.75 -0.98
CA ARG A 298 11.58 -25.68 -0.98
C ARG A 298 12.25 -26.76 -0.15
N GLU A 299 11.65 -27.19 0.96
CA GLU A 299 12.15 -28.32 1.75
C GLU A 299 11.97 -29.65 1.01
N ARG A 300 10.81 -29.88 0.35
CA ARG A 300 10.64 -31.06 -0.53
C ARG A 300 11.54 -31.06 -1.76
N ARG A 301 11.87 -29.89 -2.32
CA ARG A 301 12.85 -29.78 -3.42
C ARG A 301 14.28 -30.07 -2.91
N LYS A 302 14.69 -29.51 -1.77
CA LYS A 302 16.00 -29.81 -1.17
C LYS A 302 16.13 -31.29 -0.76
N GLY A 303 15.08 -31.88 -0.18
CA GLY A 303 15.03 -33.32 0.16
C GLY A 303 15.12 -34.23 -1.06
N LYS A 304 14.42 -33.91 -2.17
CA LYS A 304 14.55 -34.67 -3.43
C LYS A 304 15.93 -34.54 -4.08
N THR A 305 16.59 -33.40 -3.96
CA THR A 305 17.94 -33.20 -4.52
C THR A 305 19.02 -33.90 -3.67
N SER A 306 18.83 -34.01 -2.35
CA SER A 306 19.71 -34.80 -1.47
C SER A 306 19.52 -36.31 -1.62
N ASP A 307 18.28 -36.79 -1.77
CA ASP A 307 18.01 -38.23 -1.99
C ASP A 307 18.46 -38.71 -3.38
N GLN A 308 18.44 -37.84 -4.40
CA GLN A 308 18.99 -38.17 -5.73
C GLN A 308 20.52 -38.09 -5.81
N ALA A 309 21.17 -37.43 -4.85
CA ALA A 309 22.63 -37.40 -4.75
C ALA A 309 23.20 -38.62 -3.98
N GLN A 310 22.33 -39.40 -3.32
CA GLN A 310 22.66 -40.67 -2.66
C GLN A 310 21.98 -41.84 -3.41
N GLY A 311 22.32 -42.00 -4.69
CA GLY A 311 22.05 -43.24 -5.45
C GLY A 311 23.17 -44.27 -5.21
N PRO A 312 22.86 -45.58 -5.20
CA PRO A 312 23.62 -46.60 -4.47
C PRO A 312 25.02 -46.83 -5.03
N ALA A 313 25.98 -47.02 -4.11
CA ALA A 313 27.28 -47.58 -4.42
C ALA A 313 27.11 -48.93 -5.13
N LYS A 314 27.86 -49.10 -6.22
CA LYS A 314 27.94 -50.33 -7.00
C LYS A 314 28.31 -51.51 -6.09
N GLU A 315 27.53 -52.57 -6.18
CA GLU A 315 28.00 -53.96 -6.10
C GLU A 315 27.34 -54.74 -7.23
#